data_AF-A0A2A2HYN8-F1
#
_entry.id   AF-A0A2A2HYN8-F1
#
_cell.length_a   1.000
_cell.length_b   1.000
_cell.length_c   1.000
_cell.angle_alpha   90.00
_cell.angle_beta   90.00
_cell.angle_gamma   90.00
#
_symmetry.space_group_name_H-M   'P 1'
#
loop_
_entity.id
_entity.type
_entity.pdbx_description
1 polymer ?
#
loop_
_entity_poly.entity_id
_entity_poly.type
_entity_poly.pdbx_seq_one_letter_code
_entity_poly.pdbx_strand_id
1 'polypeptide(L)'
;MFNQPEEVIEHLIDTAERGQCGCWIRNTVDDAIASYRALRERAPDPSKVMLFHSRFVMADRQAIEQAALERFGKESNGESRAGWILVSTQVVEQSLDLDFDQMVSDLAPMDLLIQRAGRLHRHRRDGSGNP
;
A
#
# COMPACT_ATOMS: atom_id res chain seq x y z
N MET A 1 6.25 -11.86 -12.18
CA MET A 1 6.68 -12.21 -10.81
C MET A 1 7.98 -11.47 -10.58
N PHE A 2 8.06 -10.65 -9.55
CA PHE A 2 9.29 -9.90 -9.25
C PHE A 2 10.30 -10.86 -8.60
N ASN A 3 11.55 -10.81 -9.05
CA ASN A 3 12.60 -11.67 -8.52
C ASN A 3 13.49 -10.94 -7.50
N GLN A 4 13.43 -9.61 -7.45
CA GLN A 4 14.25 -8.77 -6.55
C GLN A 4 13.43 -7.61 -5.97
N PRO A 5 13.74 -7.15 -4.74
CA PRO A 5 13.10 -5.98 -4.13
C PRO A 5 13.17 -4.71 -4.98
N GLU A 6 14.27 -4.50 -5.70
CA GLU A 6 14.50 -3.34 -6.55
C GLU A 6 13.45 -3.22 -7.67
N GLU A 7 13.05 -4.34 -8.27
CA GLU A 7 12.03 -4.36 -9.33
C GLU A 7 10.65 -3.93 -8.78
N VAL A 8 10.36 -4.29 -7.53
CA VAL A 8 9.12 -3.88 -6.86
C VAL A 8 9.13 -2.39 -6.57
N ILE A 9 10.26 -1.85 -6.11
CA ILE A 9 10.43 -0.43 -5.86
C ILE A 9 10.18 0.37 -7.15
N GLU A 10 10.80 -0.04 -8.25
CA GLU A 10 10.64 0.61 -9.55
C GLU A 10 9.19 0.55 -10.03
N HIS A 11 8.54 -0.61 -9.91
CA HIS A 11 7.15 -0.78 -10.28
C HIS A 11 6.20 0.12 -9.47
N LEU A 12 6.41 0.24 -8.16
CA LEU A 12 5.58 1.09 -7.30
C LEU A 12 5.83 2.59 -7.55
N ILE A 13 7.07 2.97 -7.90
CA ILE A 13 7.38 4.34 -8.32
C ILE A 13 6.67 4.68 -9.65
N ASP A 14 6.77 3.82 -10.67
CA ASP A 14 6.06 4.00 -11.95
C ASP A 14 4.53 4.06 -11.75
N THR A 15 3.99 3.25 -10.83
CA THR A 15 2.58 3.31 -10.44
C THR A 15 2.23 4.69 -9.88
N ALA A 16 3.05 5.22 -8.97
CA ALA A 16 2.81 6.52 -8.35
C ALA A 16 2.95 7.68 -9.36
N GLU A 17 3.90 7.61 -10.30
CA GLU A 17 4.09 8.60 -11.36
C GLU A 17 2.92 8.66 -12.34
N ARG A 18 2.20 7.54 -12.53
CA ARG A 18 0.96 7.49 -13.31
C ARG A 18 -0.26 8.03 -12.55
N GLY A 19 -0.07 8.55 -11.34
CA GLY A 19 -1.14 9.04 -10.50
C GLY A 19 -2.00 7.94 -9.88
N GLN A 20 -1.54 6.69 -9.91
CA GLN A 20 -2.21 5.56 -9.26
C GLN A 20 -1.69 5.36 -7.83
N CYS A 21 -2.40 4.57 -7.03
CA CYS A 21 -1.94 4.17 -5.71
C CYS A 21 -1.47 2.71 -5.65
N GLY A 22 -0.42 2.46 -4.88
CA GLY A 22 0.22 1.15 -4.78
C GLY A 22 0.34 0.65 -3.33
N CYS A 23 0.34 -0.67 -3.16
CA CYS A 23 0.61 -1.31 -1.87
C CYS A 23 1.69 -2.38 -2.00
N TRP A 24 2.60 -2.44 -1.02
CA TRP A 24 3.53 -3.56 -0.84
C TRP A 24 3.32 -4.23 0.51
N ILE A 25 2.82 -5.47 0.48
CA ILE A 25 2.63 -6.28 1.68
C ILE A 25 3.86 -7.18 1.89
N ARG A 26 4.62 -6.88 2.95
CA ARG A 26 5.81 -7.62 3.37
C ARG A 26 5.49 -8.63 4.48
N ASN A 27 6.22 -9.73 4.52
CA ASN A 27 5.98 -10.77 5.52
C ASN A 27 6.49 -10.42 6.92
N THR A 28 7.55 -9.61 7.03
CA THR A 28 8.14 -9.21 8.31
C THR A 28 8.13 -7.70 8.48
N VAL A 29 8.14 -7.25 9.75
CA VAL A 29 8.19 -5.82 10.08
C VAL A 29 9.50 -5.18 9.64
N ASP A 30 10.61 -5.89 9.79
CA ASP A 30 11.93 -5.36 9.44
C ASP A 30 12.05 -5.19 7.91
N ASP A 31 11.50 -6.12 7.13
CA ASP A 31 11.39 -6.00 5.68
C ASP A 31 10.48 -4.83 5.25
N ALA A 32 9.37 -4.61 5.97
CA ALA A 32 8.49 -3.47 5.71
C ALA A 32 9.20 -2.14 5.98
N ILE A 33 9.95 -2.03 7.08
CA ILE A 33 10.74 -0.83 7.41
C ILE A 33 11.84 -0.59 6.36
N ALA A 34 12.56 -1.63 5.95
CA ALA A 34 13.60 -1.53 4.93
C ALA A 34 13.02 -1.07 3.58
N SER A 35 11.92 -1.68 3.14
CA SER A 35 11.24 -1.35 1.89
C SER A 35 10.68 0.08 1.92
N TYR A 36 10.09 0.50 3.05
CA TYR A 36 9.62 1.86 3.26
C TYR A 36 10.75 2.89 3.13
N ARG A 37 11.90 2.64 3.76
CA ARG A 37 13.06 3.55 3.67
C ARG A 37 13.55 3.67 2.23
N ALA A 38 13.72 2.53 1.54
CA ALA A 38 14.18 2.51 0.15
C ALA A 38 13.21 3.22 -0.81
N LEU A 39 11.90 3.03 -0.63
CA LEU A 39 10.88 3.75 -1.39
C LEU A 39 10.91 5.24 -1.09
N ARG A 40 11.01 5.64 0.18
CA ARG A 40 11.04 7.06 0.56
C ARG A 40 12.27 7.79 -0.01
N GLU A 41 13.39 7.12 -0.17
CA GLU A 41 14.62 7.69 -0.77
C GLU A 41 14.51 7.90 -2.29
N ARG A 42 13.69 7.10 -2.97
CA ARG A 42 13.62 7.03 -4.44
C ARG A 42 12.32 7.59 -5.03
N ALA A 43 11.25 7.65 -4.25
CA ALA A 43 9.95 8.11 -4.72
C ALA A 43 9.99 9.60 -5.12
N PRO A 44 9.24 10.01 -6.16
CA PRO A 44 9.15 11.41 -6.59
C PRO A 44 8.67 12.34 -5.48
N ASP A 45 7.75 11.84 -4.64
CA ASP A 45 7.26 12.53 -3.45
C ASP A 45 7.41 11.62 -2.22
N PRO A 46 8.49 11.79 -1.43
CA PRO A 46 8.73 11.03 -0.21
C PRO A 46 7.62 11.17 0.85
N SER A 47 6.81 12.24 0.80
CA SER A 47 5.71 12.46 1.75
C SER A 47 4.49 11.58 1.45
N LYS A 48 4.41 11.01 0.25
CA LYS A 48 3.35 10.09 -0.20
C LYS A 48 3.66 8.61 0.01
N VAL A 49 4.71 8.30 0.77
CA VAL A 49 5.06 6.93 1.17
C VAL A 49 4.65 6.72 2.62
N MET A 50 3.81 5.72 2.87
CA MET A 50 3.32 5.35 4.20
C MET A 50 3.86 3.99 4.65
N LEU A 51 3.98 3.81 5.97
CA LEU A 51 4.34 2.53 6.59
C LEU A 51 3.28 2.14 7.63
N PHE A 52 2.76 0.92 7.56
CA PHE A 52 1.80 0.41 8.54
C PHE A 52 2.12 -1.02 8.99
N HIS A 53 2.37 -1.21 10.29
CA HIS A 53 2.72 -2.51 10.88
C HIS A 53 2.34 -2.59 12.36
N SER A 54 2.45 -3.77 12.99
CA SER A 54 2.02 -3.99 14.38
C SER A 54 2.87 -3.30 15.46
N ARG A 55 4.12 -2.90 15.18
CA ARG A 55 5.07 -2.34 16.17
C ARG A 55 4.88 -0.84 16.47
N PHE A 56 3.76 -0.23 16.11
CA PHE A 56 3.44 1.15 16.51
C PHE A 56 2.77 1.19 17.88
N VAL A 57 3.01 2.26 18.65
CA VAL A 57 2.21 2.55 19.85
C VAL A 57 0.77 2.85 19.44
N MET A 58 -0.19 2.60 20.33
CA MET A 58 -1.63 2.62 19.97
C MET A 58 -2.10 3.97 19.41
N ALA A 59 -1.66 5.09 19.98
CA ALA A 59 -2.03 6.42 19.49
C ALA A 59 -1.54 6.66 18.05
N ASP A 60 -0.27 6.38 17.79
CA ASP A 60 0.32 6.50 16.44
C ASP A 60 -0.35 5.53 15.47
N ARG A 61 -0.63 4.30 15.91
CA ARG A 61 -1.32 3.30 15.11
C ARG A 61 -2.67 3.81 14.63
N GLN A 62 -3.48 4.39 15.52
CA GLN A 62 -4.80 4.92 15.18
C GLN A 62 -4.71 6.10 14.19
N ALA A 63 -3.70 6.96 14.35
CA ALA A 63 -3.47 8.07 13.41
C ALA A 63 -3.07 7.57 12.02
N ILE A 64 -2.16 6.59 11.93
CA ILE A 64 -1.73 6.00 10.65
C ILE A 64 -2.90 5.24 9.99
N GLU A 65 -3.70 4.55 10.79
CA GLU A 65 -4.88 3.82 10.32
C GLU A 65 -5.91 4.76 9.67
N GLN A 66 -6.22 5.87 10.35
CA GLN A 66 -7.13 6.89 9.84
C GLN A 66 -6.57 7.52 8.56
N ALA A 67 -5.28 7.86 8.53
CA ALA A 67 -4.65 8.39 7.32
C ALA A 67 -4.70 7.38 6.15
N ALA A 68 -4.50 6.08 6.41
CA ALA A 68 -4.60 5.07 5.38
C ALA A 68 -6.04 4.95 4.83
N LEU A 69 -7.06 5.03 5.69
CA LEU A 69 -8.46 5.03 5.26
C LEU A 69 -8.81 6.26 4.40
N GLU A 70 -8.31 7.44 4.75
CA GLU A 70 -8.55 8.66 3.97
C GLU A 70 -7.95 8.60 2.55
N ARG A 71 -6.81 7.91 2.40
CA ARG A 71 -6.09 7.81 1.10
C ARG A 71 -6.51 6.62 0.27
N PHE A 72 -6.74 5.48 0.89
CA PHE A 72 -6.96 4.22 0.19
C PHE A 72 -8.34 3.62 0.45
N GLY A 73 -9.12 4.17 1.39
CA GLY A 73 -10.44 3.64 1.73
C GLY A 73 -11.51 3.96 0.70
N LYS A 74 -12.71 3.43 0.92
CA LYS A 74 -13.88 3.58 0.05
C LYS A 74 -14.17 5.02 -0.36
N GLU A 75 -14.11 5.95 0.59
CA GLU A 75 -14.45 7.36 0.39
C GLU A 75 -13.31 8.17 -0.26
N SER A 76 -12.15 7.56 -0.53
CA SER A 76 -11.07 8.20 -1.31
C SER A 76 -11.50 8.42 -2.76
N ASN A 77 -10.92 9.41 -3.44
CA ASN A 77 -11.13 9.70 -4.85
C ASN A 77 -9.79 9.73 -5.59
N GLY A 78 -9.81 9.95 -6.91
CA GLY A 78 -8.60 9.97 -7.74
C GLY A 78 -7.53 10.94 -7.22
N GLU A 79 -7.94 12.14 -6.79
CA GLU A 79 -7.01 13.15 -6.29
C GLU A 79 -6.40 12.78 -4.94
N SER A 80 -7.21 12.29 -4.00
CA SER A 80 -6.75 12.00 -2.63
C SER A 80 -5.78 10.82 -2.59
N ARG A 81 -5.95 9.86 -3.52
CA ARG A 81 -5.16 8.62 -3.61
C ARG A 81 -3.98 8.70 -4.59
N ALA A 82 -3.96 9.68 -5.49
CA ALA A 82 -2.95 9.75 -6.54
C ALA A 82 -1.51 9.83 -6.01
N GLY A 83 -0.67 8.89 -6.49
CA GLY A 83 0.75 8.83 -6.18
C GLY A 83 1.09 8.28 -4.79
N TRP A 84 0.10 7.77 -4.04
CA TRP A 84 0.34 7.22 -2.71
C TRP A 84 0.82 5.76 -2.77
N ILE A 85 1.84 5.46 -1.96
CA ILE A 85 2.39 4.12 -1.79
C ILE A 85 2.28 3.73 -0.32
N LEU A 86 1.65 2.58 -0.03
CA LEU A 86 1.62 1.99 1.30
C LEU A 86 2.54 0.78 1.37
N VAL A 87 3.51 0.80 2.29
CA VAL A 87 4.22 -0.42 2.71
C VAL A 87 3.59 -0.93 3.99
N SER A 88 3.21 -2.20 4.02
CA SER A 88 2.56 -2.78 5.20
C SER A 88 2.97 -4.21 5.45
N THR A 89 2.64 -4.72 6.63
CA THR A 89 2.62 -6.16 6.90
C THR A 89 1.20 -6.70 6.80
N GLN A 90 0.97 -7.96 7.19
CA GLN A 90 -0.34 -8.62 7.14
C GLN A 90 -1.41 -7.93 8.01
N VAL A 91 -1.05 -6.93 8.82
CA VAL A 91 -2.00 -6.14 9.61
C VAL A 91 -3.05 -5.46 8.75
N VAL A 92 -2.71 -5.10 7.50
CA VAL A 92 -3.67 -4.48 6.59
C VAL A 92 -4.84 -5.41 6.29
N GLU A 93 -4.62 -6.74 6.27
CA GLU A 93 -5.56 -7.76 5.82
C GLU A 93 -6.78 -7.95 6.73
N GLN A 94 -6.64 -7.65 8.02
CA GLN A 94 -7.68 -7.96 9.01
C GLN A 94 -8.48 -6.75 9.50
N SER A 95 -7.95 -5.53 9.37
CA SER A 95 -8.54 -4.36 10.06
C SER A 95 -9.05 -3.25 9.16
N LEU A 96 -8.69 -3.19 7.87
CA LEU A 96 -8.98 -2.01 7.04
C LEU A 96 -9.66 -2.32 5.70
N ASP A 97 -10.70 -1.56 5.38
CA ASP A 97 -11.39 -1.55 4.08
C ASP A 97 -10.65 -0.63 3.10
N LEU A 98 -9.47 -1.08 2.65
CA LEU A 98 -8.62 -0.36 1.71
C LEU A 98 -8.72 -0.95 0.31
N ASP A 99 -8.45 -0.10 -0.67
CA ASP A 99 -8.50 -0.38 -2.09
C ASP A 99 -7.25 0.17 -2.76
N PHE A 100 -6.61 -0.61 -3.63
CA PHE A 100 -5.39 -0.21 -4.31
C PHE A 100 -5.50 -0.47 -5.81
N ASP A 101 -4.84 0.37 -6.61
CA ASP A 101 -4.77 0.18 -8.05
C ASP A 101 -3.73 -0.88 -8.42
N GLN A 102 -2.62 -0.93 -7.68
CA GLN A 102 -1.60 -1.98 -7.77
C GLN A 102 -1.27 -2.55 -6.40
N MET A 103 -1.04 -3.85 -6.34
CA MET A 103 -0.61 -4.52 -5.12
C MET A 103 0.50 -5.52 -5.42
N VAL A 104 1.60 -5.38 -4.67
CA VAL A 104 2.70 -6.34 -4.62
C VAL A 104 2.69 -7.00 -3.26
N SER A 105 2.96 -8.30 -3.23
CA SER A 105 2.93 -9.06 -2.00
C SER A 105 3.99 -10.12 -1.98
N ASP A 106 4.63 -10.29 -0.83
CA ASP A 106 5.49 -11.44 -0.59
C ASP A 106 4.67 -12.73 -0.66
N LEU A 107 5.34 -13.83 -1.03
CA LEU A 107 4.71 -15.14 -1.08
C LEU A 107 4.14 -15.50 0.29
N ALA A 108 2.89 -15.95 0.30
CA ALA A 108 2.15 -16.38 1.47
C ALA A 108 1.28 -17.60 1.10
N PRO A 109 0.70 -18.31 2.10
CA PRO A 109 -0.36 -19.27 1.87
C PRO A 109 -1.44 -18.77 0.90
N MET A 110 -1.96 -19.67 0.06
CA MET A 110 -2.83 -19.32 -1.07
C MET A 110 -4.11 -18.60 -0.63
N ASP A 111 -4.67 -18.98 0.51
CA ASP A 111 -5.82 -18.36 1.14
C ASP A 111 -5.56 -16.88 1.49
N LEU A 112 -4.40 -16.55 2.03
CA LEU A 112 -4.00 -15.16 2.32
C LEU A 112 -3.79 -14.35 1.03
N LEU A 113 -3.18 -14.95 0.01
CA LEU A 113 -3.02 -14.29 -1.29
C LEU A 113 -4.38 -13.97 -1.94
N ILE A 114 -5.37 -14.84 -1.81
CA ILE A 114 -6.74 -14.59 -2.29
C ILE A 114 -7.39 -13.44 -1.51
N GLN A 115 -7.23 -13.39 -0.19
CA GLN A 115 -7.75 -12.28 0.64
C GLN A 115 -7.11 -10.94 0.25
N ARG A 116 -5.80 -10.92 -0.02
CA ARG A 116 -5.08 -9.74 -0.52
C ARG A 116 -5.58 -9.29 -1.89
N ALA A 117 -5.76 -10.24 -2.82
CA ALA A 117 -6.30 -9.95 -4.14
C ALA A 117 -7.72 -9.34 -4.08
N GLY A 118 -8.52 -9.68 -3.07
CA GLY A 118 -9.83 -9.06 -2.82
C GLY A 118 -9.79 -7.58 -2.38
N ARG A 119 -8.61 -6.98 -2.28
CA ARG A 119 -8.38 -5.55 -2.01
C ARG A 119 -7.87 -4.78 -3.23
N LEU A 120 -7.66 -5.49 -4.34
CA LEU A 120 -7.30 -4.93 -5.64
C LEU A 120 -8.59 -4.55 -6.36
N HIS A 121 -8.78 -3.26 -6.66
CA HIS A 121 -10.03 -2.72 -7.22
C HIS A 121 -11.29 -3.18 -6.46
N ARG A 122 -11.21 -3.14 -5.12
CA ARG A 122 -12.26 -3.60 -4.20
C ARG A 122 -13.55 -2.79 -4.36
N HIS A 123 -13.42 -1.51 -4.71
CA HIS A 123 -14.55 -0.64 -4.99
C HIS A 123 -14.64 -0.38 -6.49
N ARG A 124 -15.87 -0.24 -6.99
CA ARG A 124 -16.09 0.21 -8.36
C ARG A 124 -15.53 1.62 -8.48
N ARG A 125 -14.53 1.78 -9.34
CA ARG A 125 -13.91 3.07 -9.65
C ARG A 125 -13.74 3.25 -11.16
N ASP A 126 -13.71 4.50 -11.61
CA ASP A 126 -13.29 4.83 -12.98
C ASP A 126 -11.78 4.68 -13.17
N GLY A 127 -11.29 4.88 -14.41
CA GLY A 127 -9.85 4.78 -14.73
C GLY A 127 -8.96 5.82 -14.03
N SER A 128 -9.55 6.81 -13.37
CA SER A 128 -8.86 7.84 -12.58
C SER A 128 -8.96 7.57 -11.08
N GLY A 129 -9.59 6.47 -10.64
CA GLY A 129 -9.74 6.11 -9.24
C GLY A 129 -10.90 6.79 -8.51
N ASN A 130 -11.84 7.43 -9.22
CA ASN A 130 -13.04 8.00 -8.60
C ASN A 130 -14.13 6.94 -8.39
N PRO A 131 -14.86 6.96 -7.27
CA PRO A 131 -15.98 6.04 -7.02
C PRO A 131 -17.18 6.24 -7.97
#